data_AF-A0A9J6D027-F1
#
_entry.id   AF-A0A9J6D027-F1
#
_cell.length_a   1.000
_cell.length_b   1.000
_cell.length_c   1.000
_cell.angle_alpha   90.00
_cell.angle_beta   90.00
_cell.angle_gamma   90.00
#
_symmetry.space_group_name_H-M   'P 1'
#
loop_
_entity.id
_entity.type
_entity.pdbx_description
1 polymer ?
#
loop_
_entity_poly.entity_id
_entity_poly.type
_entity_poly.pdbx_seq_one_letter_code
_entity_poly.pdbx_strand_id
1 'polypeptide(L)'
;MTHPIALPQDPRDVGTQFHVYSRRNNDIPTVFMETGPKSIASYAHIFREPRKLVVLIHGFTQSVGSRWLHYTKEALLKKEDANVILVDWANGCRAPHYFAAVGNSALIGRQVSLALQSLVHQFPEAVDPANIHVIGFSLGGQACGFCGRHFLNTTGRSLGRITGTV
;
A
#
# COMPACT_ATOMS: atom_id res chain seq x y z
N MET A 1 12.74 -9.03 14.21
CA MET A 1 11.53 -9.87 14.27
C MET A 1 11.19 -10.32 12.86
N THR A 2 11.37 -11.60 12.53
CA THR A 2 11.35 -12.10 11.13
C THR A 2 10.14 -12.96 10.77
N HIS A 3 9.27 -13.31 11.73
CA HIS A 3 8.00 -13.98 11.44
C HIS A 3 6.88 -13.51 12.39
N PRO A 4 5.66 -13.25 11.88
CA PRO A 4 4.50 -13.06 12.73
C PRO A 4 4.20 -14.33 13.52
N ILE A 5 3.58 -14.17 14.69
CA ILE A 5 3.21 -15.27 15.60
C ILE A 5 2.13 -16.19 14.98
N ALA A 6 1.34 -15.68 14.04
CA ALA A 6 0.29 -16.43 13.33
C ALA A 6 0.59 -16.52 11.83
N LEU A 7 0.18 -17.63 11.20
CA LEU A 7 0.18 -17.74 9.75
C LEU A 7 -0.84 -16.75 9.14
N PRO A 8 -0.50 -16.10 8.02
CA PRO A 8 -1.47 -15.26 7.31
C PRO A 8 -2.63 -16.11 6.75
N GLN A 9 -3.79 -15.49 6.63
CA GLN A 9 -4.95 -16.07 5.95
C GLN A 9 -4.72 -16.13 4.43
N ASP A 10 -5.62 -16.81 3.71
CA ASP A 10 -5.58 -16.82 2.24
C ASP A 10 -5.71 -15.38 1.70
N PRO A 11 -4.89 -14.96 0.72
CA PRO A 11 -4.98 -13.60 0.15
C PRO A 11 -6.36 -13.25 -0.41
N ARG A 12 -7.15 -14.24 -0.84
CA ARG A 12 -8.51 -14.03 -1.33
C ARG A 12 -9.48 -13.69 -0.21
N ASP A 13 -9.26 -14.22 1.00
CA ASP A 13 -10.07 -13.93 2.18
C ASP A 13 -9.75 -12.55 2.75
N VAL A 14 -8.46 -12.18 2.74
CA VAL A 14 -8.02 -10.83 3.13
C VAL A 14 -8.50 -9.77 2.13
N GLY A 15 -8.55 -10.12 0.84
CA GLY A 15 -9.21 -9.32 -0.18
C GLY A 15 -8.60 -7.93 -0.38
N THR A 16 -7.27 -7.81 -0.26
CA THR A 16 -6.57 -6.52 -0.29
C THR A 16 -6.85 -5.73 -1.55
N GLN A 17 -7.20 -4.45 -1.38
CA GLN A 17 -7.46 -3.51 -2.46
C GLN A 17 -6.52 -2.31 -2.41
N PHE A 18 -6.16 -1.81 -3.59
CA PHE A 18 -5.33 -0.62 -3.76
C PHE A 18 -6.17 0.47 -4.39
N HIS A 19 -6.43 1.53 -3.63
CA HIS A 19 -7.21 2.69 -4.06
C HIS A 19 -6.26 3.80 -4.47
N VAL A 20 -6.14 4.06 -5.77
CA VAL A 20 -5.18 5.03 -6.32
C VAL A 20 -5.86 6.37 -6.54
N TYR A 21 -5.26 7.41 -5.96
CA TYR A 21 -5.64 8.80 -6.07
C TYR A 21 -4.49 9.61 -6.68
N SER A 22 -4.87 10.67 -7.37
CA SER A 22 -4.04 11.76 -7.85
C SER A 22 -4.83 13.06 -7.75
N ARG A 23 -4.23 14.20 -8.07
CA ARG A 23 -4.97 15.47 -8.17
C ARG A 23 -6.14 15.41 -9.15
N ARG A 24 -6.07 14.56 -10.18
CA ARG A 24 -7.10 14.45 -11.24
C ARG A 24 -8.30 13.59 -10.82
N ASN A 25 -8.14 12.73 -9.83
CA ASN A 25 -9.19 11.80 -9.36
C ASN A 25 -9.21 11.73 -7.82
N ASN A 26 -9.27 12.89 -7.17
CA ASN A 26 -9.19 12.98 -5.71
C ASN A 26 -10.43 12.39 -5.01
N ASP A 27 -11.59 12.42 -5.65
CA ASP A 27 -12.87 11.98 -5.06
C ASP A 27 -13.17 10.50 -5.31
N ILE A 28 -12.84 10.01 -6.53
CA ILE A 28 -13.14 8.65 -6.97
C ILE A 28 -11.81 7.93 -7.30
N PRO A 29 -11.39 6.94 -6.51
CA PRO A 29 -10.14 6.23 -6.76
C PRO A 29 -10.24 5.30 -7.98
N THR A 30 -9.09 5.06 -8.60
CA THR A 30 -8.93 3.87 -9.44
C THR A 30 -8.57 2.69 -8.53
N VAL A 31 -9.44 1.67 -8.48
CA VAL A 31 -9.27 0.52 -7.58
C VAL A 31 -8.77 -0.71 -8.33
N PHE A 32 -7.65 -1.27 -7.89
CA PHE A 32 -7.15 -2.56 -8.36
C PHE A 32 -6.92 -3.56 -7.20
N MET A 33 -7.02 -4.84 -7.52
CA MET A 33 -6.73 -5.96 -6.61
C MET A 33 -5.53 -6.71 -7.17
N GLU A 34 -4.63 -7.16 -6.30
CA GLU A 34 -3.45 -7.92 -6.73
C GLU A 34 -3.81 -9.30 -7.31
N THR A 35 -4.93 -9.88 -6.85
CA THR A 35 -5.39 -11.23 -7.22
C THR A 35 -6.36 -11.25 -8.41
N GLY A 36 -6.68 -10.10 -9.00
CA GLY A 36 -7.67 -9.98 -10.07
C GLY A 36 -7.04 -9.74 -11.45
N PRO A 37 -7.62 -10.26 -12.54
CA PRO A 37 -7.24 -9.90 -13.91
C PRO A 37 -7.71 -8.47 -14.21
N LYS A 38 -7.05 -7.46 -13.64
CA LYS A 38 -7.23 -6.07 -14.07
C LYS A 38 -6.01 -5.64 -14.84
N SER A 39 -6.24 -5.35 -16.12
CA SER A 39 -5.22 -4.81 -17.02
C SER A 39 -4.63 -3.53 -16.46
N ILE A 40 -3.30 -3.48 -16.49
CA ILE A 40 -2.42 -2.32 -16.30
C ILE A 40 -3.02 -1.04 -16.90
N ALA A 41 -3.71 -1.17 -18.04
CA ALA A 41 -4.38 -0.08 -18.75
C ALA A 41 -5.32 0.77 -17.87
N SER A 42 -5.97 0.16 -16.88
CA SER A 42 -6.96 0.85 -16.04
C SER A 42 -6.35 1.98 -15.18
N TYR A 43 -5.09 1.86 -14.77
CA TYR A 43 -4.40 2.85 -13.93
C TYR A 43 -3.15 3.44 -14.59
N ALA A 44 -2.74 2.96 -15.77
CA ALA A 44 -1.55 3.45 -16.48
C ALA A 44 -1.55 4.97 -16.70
N HIS A 45 -2.73 5.57 -16.88
CA HIS A 45 -2.86 7.02 -17.08
C HIS A 45 -2.43 7.85 -15.86
N ILE A 46 -2.39 7.26 -14.67
CA ILE A 46 -1.97 7.90 -13.41
C ILE A 46 -0.44 7.98 -13.32
N PHE A 47 0.26 7.00 -13.90
CA PHE A 47 1.72 6.83 -13.81
C PHE A 47 2.43 7.25 -15.12
N ARG A 48 1.90 8.25 -15.84
CA ARG A 48 2.50 8.78 -17.09
C ARG A 48 3.67 9.73 -16.88
N GLU A 49 3.72 10.39 -15.72
CA GLU A 49 4.70 11.43 -15.41
C GLU A 49 5.37 11.09 -14.07
N PRO A 50 6.66 11.43 -13.91
CA PRO A 50 7.38 11.19 -12.67
C PRO A 50 6.78 12.03 -11.55
N ARG A 51 6.11 11.34 -10.62
CA ARG A 51 5.48 11.94 -9.44
C ARG A 51 5.88 11.13 -8.21
N LYS A 52 5.91 11.81 -7.06
CA LYS A 52 6.07 11.13 -5.78
C LYS A 52 4.93 10.14 -5.57
N LEU A 53 5.25 8.95 -5.08
CA LEU A 53 4.26 7.93 -4.76
C LEU A 53 4.19 7.75 -3.24
N VAL A 54 3.04 7.98 -2.65
CA VAL A 54 2.81 7.78 -1.22
C VAL A 54 1.81 6.63 -1.01
N VAL A 55 2.18 5.64 -0.21
CA VAL A 55 1.32 4.50 0.13
C VAL A 55 0.90 4.62 1.59
N LEU A 56 -0.40 4.60 1.87
CA LEU A 56 -0.96 4.66 3.21
C LEU A 56 -1.59 3.31 3.59
N ILE A 57 -1.16 2.73 4.71
CA ILE A 57 -1.60 1.42 5.20
C ILE A 57 -2.27 1.56 6.57
N HIS A 58 -3.54 1.18 6.67
CA HIS A 58 -4.27 1.23 7.94
C HIS A 58 -3.93 0.10 8.90
N GLY A 59 -4.37 0.23 10.15
CA GLY A 59 -4.10 -0.71 11.23
C GLY A 59 -5.24 -1.70 11.51
N PHE A 60 -5.17 -2.31 12.69
CA PHE A 60 -6.22 -3.18 13.24
C PHE A 60 -7.55 -2.43 13.35
N THR A 61 -8.67 -3.12 13.10
CA THR A 61 -10.06 -2.63 13.10
C THR A 61 -10.38 -1.45 12.17
N GLN A 62 -9.42 -1.01 11.37
CA GLN A 62 -9.58 0.08 10.42
C GLN A 62 -9.91 -0.42 9.01
N SER A 63 -10.33 0.51 8.16
CA SER A 63 -10.51 0.30 6.72
C SER A 63 -10.06 1.53 5.95
N VAL A 64 -10.19 1.50 4.63
CA VAL A 64 -9.99 2.69 3.77
C VAL A 64 -10.87 3.88 4.19
N GLY A 65 -12.02 3.64 4.83
CA GLY A 65 -12.90 4.69 5.35
C GLY A 65 -12.37 5.42 6.59
N SER A 66 -11.18 5.08 7.09
CA SER A 66 -10.58 5.77 8.24
C SER A 66 -10.27 7.22 7.90
N ARG A 67 -10.83 8.16 8.66
CA ARG A 67 -10.73 9.61 8.43
C ARG A 67 -9.29 10.11 8.23
N TRP A 68 -8.33 9.55 8.96
CA TRP A 68 -6.94 9.95 8.87
C TRP A 68 -6.31 9.64 7.50
N LEU A 69 -6.73 8.58 6.81
CA LEU A 69 -6.25 8.24 5.47
C LEU A 69 -6.66 9.33 4.47
N HIS A 70 -7.93 9.75 4.51
CA HIS A 70 -8.47 10.77 3.62
C HIS A 70 -7.87 12.14 3.89
N TYR A 71 -7.71 12.54 5.16
CA TYR A 71 -7.04 13.79 5.51
C TYR A 71 -5.57 13.81 5.10
N THR A 72 -4.86 12.70 5.27
CA THR A 72 -3.47 12.61 4.84
C THR A 72 -3.37 12.67 3.31
N LYS A 73 -4.22 11.92 2.59
CA LYS A 73 -4.33 11.95 1.13
C LYS A 73 -4.60 13.38 0.63
N GLU A 74 -5.62 14.05 1.15
CA GLU A 74 -6.00 15.41 0.75
C GLU A 74 -4.88 16.42 1.00
N ALA A 75 -4.25 16.36 2.18
CA ALA A 75 -3.13 17.24 2.52
C ALA A 75 -1.94 17.02 1.58
N LEU A 76 -1.61 15.75 1.27
CA LEU A 76 -0.54 15.40 0.33
C LEU A 76 -0.83 15.92 -1.07
N LEU A 77 -2.03 15.64 -1.60
CA LEU A 77 -2.42 16.07 -2.96
C LEU A 77 -2.53 17.59 -3.09
N LYS A 78 -2.91 18.30 -2.01
CA LYS A 78 -2.91 19.76 -1.97
C LYS A 78 -1.49 20.34 -1.98
N LYS A 79 -0.56 19.71 -1.26
CA LYS A 79 0.81 20.22 -1.08
C LYS A 79 1.73 19.89 -2.26
N GLU A 80 1.64 18.67 -2.78
CA GLU A 80 2.57 18.12 -3.78
C GLU A 80 1.79 17.49 -4.94
N ASP A 81 2.35 17.50 -6.15
CA ASP A 81 1.78 16.73 -7.26
C ASP A 81 2.21 15.27 -7.12
N ALA A 82 1.47 14.52 -6.31
CA ALA A 82 1.77 13.14 -5.93
C ALA A 82 0.66 12.19 -6.38
N ASN A 83 1.02 10.91 -6.45
CA ASN A 83 0.07 9.80 -6.49
C ASN A 83 -0.02 9.20 -5.08
N VAL A 84 -1.23 8.93 -4.61
CA VAL A 84 -1.49 8.36 -3.28
C VAL A 84 -2.21 7.03 -3.43
N ILE A 85 -1.71 5.98 -2.80
CA ILE A 85 -2.35 4.67 -2.73
C ILE A 85 -2.85 4.44 -1.32
N LEU A 86 -4.14 4.22 -1.13
CA LEU A 86 -4.68 3.70 0.13
C LEU A 86 -4.79 2.18 0.01
N VAL A 87 -4.25 1.46 1.00
CA VAL A 87 -4.28 0.00 1.06
C VAL A 87 -5.43 -0.41 1.97
N ASP A 88 -6.47 -0.99 1.39
CA ASP A 88 -7.61 -1.54 2.12
C ASP A 88 -7.42 -3.03 2.36
N TRP A 89 -7.31 -3.41 3.62
CA TRP A 89 -7.21 -4.80 4.07
C TRP A 89 -8.16 -5.08 5.23
N ALA A 90 -9.29 -4.35 5.27
CA ALA A 90 -10.25 -4.38 6.36
C ALA A 90 -10.68 -5.80 6.75
N ASN A 91 -10.89 -6.70 5.78
CA ASN A 91 -11.30 -8.08 6.04
C ASN A 91 -10.25 -8.87 6.84
N GLY A 92 -8.96 -8.62 6.61
CA GLY A 92 -7.86 -9.28 7.32
C GLY A 92 -7.50 -8.66 8.67
N CYS A 93 -8.17 -7.59 9.10
CA CYS A 93 -7.83 -6.88 10.34
C CYS A 93 -9.01 -6.65 11.30
N ARG A 94 -10.14 -7.35 11.11
CA ARG A 94 -11.35 -7.16 11.92
C ARG A 94 -11.20 -7.72 13.33
N ALA A 95 -11.78 -7.04 14.30
CA ALA A 95 -12.01 -7.60 15.63
C ALA A 95 -13.01 -8.77 15.57
N PRO A 96 -12.88 -9.78 16.46
CA PRO A 96 -11.91 -9.90 17.56
C PRO A 96 -10.56 -10.55 17.15
N HIS A 97 -10.29 -10.77 15.87
CA HIS A 97 -9.22 -11.65 15.39
C HIS A 97 -7.82 -10.98 15.34
N TYR A 98 -7.32 -10.49 16.48
CA TYR A 98 -6.04 -9.76 16.54
C TYR A 98 -4.83 -10.58 16.08
N PHE A 99 -4.68 -11.83 16.53
CA PHE A 99 -3.55 -12.67 16.13
C PHE A 99 -3.53 -12.97 14.63
N ALA A 100 -4.71 -13.18 14.02
CA ALA A 100 -4.83 -13.31 12.57
C ALA A 100 -4.39 -12.01 11.87
N ALA A 101 -4.81 -10.85 12.38
CA ALA A 101 -4.38 -9.55 11.86
C ALA A 101 -2.87 -9.33 11.95
N VAL A 102 -2.22 -9.80 13.03
CA VAL A 102 -0.75 -9.81 13.16
C VAL A 102 -0.12 -10.67 12.06
N GLY A 103 -0.63 -11.88 11.82
CA GLY A 103 -0.19 -12.73 10.71
C GLY A 103 -0.36 -12.06 9.34
N ASN A 104 -1.53 -11.48 9.12
CA ASN A 104 -1.87 -10.79 7.87
C ASN A 104 -1.00 -9.55 7.63
N SER A 105 -0.44 -8.88 8.65
CA SER A 105 0.45 -7.73 8.43
C SER A 105 1.67 -8.08 7.56
N ALA A 106 2.20 -9.31 7.66
CA ALA A 106 3.27 -9.78 6.78
C ALA A 106 2.77 -10.03 5.36
N LEU A 107 1.59 -10.62 5.21
CA LEU A 107 0.93 -10.77 3.92
C LEU A 107 0.74 -9.42 3.24
N ILE A 108 0.15 -8.43 3.93
CA ILE A 108 -0.04 -7.08 3.41
C ILE A 108 1.29 -6.46 3.00
N GLY A 109 2.34 -6.60 3.81
CA GLY A 109 3.67 -6.14 3.43
C GLY A 109 4.17 -6.77 2.12
N ARG A 110 3.98 -8.07 1.94
CA ARG A 110 4.33 -8.78 0.69
C ARG A 110 3.50 -8.28 -0.50
N GLN A 111 2.20 -8.11 -0.33
CA GLN A 111 1.27 -7.66 -1.37
C GLN A 111 1.57 -6.23 -1.83
N VAL A 112 1.82 -5.32 -0.89
CA VAL A 112 2.24 -3.95 -1.23
C VAL A 112 3.58 -3.97 -1.96
N SER A 113 4.53 -4.79 -1.52
CA SER A 113 5.82 -4.93 -2.20
C SER A 113 5.68 -5.39 -3.65
N LEU A 114 4.84 -6.40 -3.90
CA LEU A 114 4.57 -6.91 -5.26
C LEU A 114 3.88 -5.87 -6.14
N ALA A 115 2.90 -5.13 -5.60
CA ALA A 115 2.26 -4.03 -6.31
C ALA A 115 3.29 -2.93 -6.71
N LEU A 116 4.18 -2.55 -5.79
CA LEU A 116 5.22 -1.56 -6.06
C LEU A 116 6.24 -2.06 -7.09
N GLN A 117 6.67 -3.33 -7.02
CA GLN A 117 7.55 -3.93 -8.02
C GLN A 117 6.91 -3.88 -9.41
N SER A 118 5.63 -4.20 -9.49
CA SER A 118 4.85 -4.16 -10.72
C SER A 118 4.78 -2.74 -11.30
N LEU A 119 4.55 -1.71 -10.46
CA LEU A 119 4.55 -0.31 -10.89
C LEU A 119 5.92 0.15 -11.38
N VAL A 120 7.00 -0.18 -10.66
CA VAL A 120 8.37 0.16 -11.06
C VAL A 120 8.76 -0.52 -12.37
N HIS A 121 8.35 -1.77 -12.57
CA HIS A 121 8.62 -2.51 -13.80
C HIS A 121 7.85 -1.96 -14.99
N GLN A 122 6.58 -1.59 -14.81
CA GLN A 122 5.71 -1.12 -15.88
C GLN A 122 5.94 0.36 -16.24
N PHE A 123 6.35 1.17 -15.27
CA PHE A 123 6.51 2.62 -15.42
C PHE A 123 7.89 3.09 -14.91
N PRO A 124 9.01 2.54 -15.45
CA PRO A 124 10.35 2.80 -14.92
C PRO A 124 10.76 4.28 -14.96
N GLU A 125 10.25 5.05 -15.93
CA GLU A 125 10.51 6.49 -16.07
C GLU A 125 9.68 7.36 -15.12
N ALA A 126 8.58 6.82 -14.57
CA ALA A 126 7.65 7.59 -13.73
C ALA A 126 7.67 7.16 -12.26
N VAL A 127 8.04 5.91 -11.97
CA VAL A 127 8.01 5.33 -10.61
C VAL A 127 9.42 4.90 -10.21
N ASP A 128 10.15 5.83 -9.61
CA ASP A 128 11.44 5.54 -8.99
C ASP A 128 11.25 5.10 -7.53
N PRO A 129 11.74 3.92 -7.11
CA PRO A 129 11.82 3.49 -5.71
C PRO A 129 12.29 4.55 -4.72
N ALA A 130 13.24 5.41 -5.10
CA ALA A 130 13.72 6.50 -4.24
C ALA A 130 12.65 7.58 -3.94
N ASN A 131 11.62 7.68 -4.78
CA ASN A 131 10.49 8.59 -4.64
C ASN A 131 9.25 7.94 -4.03
N ILE A 132 9.35 6.70 -3.56
CA ILE A 132 8.26 5.98 -2.88
C ILE A 132 8.35 6.19 -1.38
N HIS A 133 7.24 6.64 -0.77
CA HIS A 133 7.08 6.76 0.68
C HIS A 133 5.93 5.88 1.17
N VAL A 134 6.24 4.90 2.02
CA VAL A 134 5.22 4.04 2.65
C VAL A 134 4.97 4.51 4.08
N ILE A 135 3.71 4.77 4.42
CA ILE A 135 3.26 5.22 5.74
C ILE A 135 2.27 4.20 6.29
N GLY A 136 2.48 3.76 7.53
CA GLY A 136 1.61 2.79 8.17
C GLY A 136 1.30 3.17 9.62
N PHE A 137 0.07 2.89 10.04
CA PHE A 137 -0.39 3.07 11.42
C PHE A 137 -0.60 1.71 12.10
N SER A 138 -0.11 1.55 13.32
CA SER A 138 -0.25 0.33 14.13
C SER A 138 0.26 -0.91 13.36
N LEU A 139 -0.56 -1.95 13.14
CA LEU A 139 -0.22 -3.11 12.31
C LEU A 139 0.16 -2.72 10.86
N GLY A 140 -0.36 -1.62 10.34
CA GLY A 140 0.06 -1.07 9.05
C GLY A 140 1.52 -0.62 9.06
N GLY A 141 2.04 -0.14 10.19
CA GLY A 141 3.45 0.20 10.35
C GLY A 141 4.36 -1.03 10.28
N GLN A 142 3.92 -2.16 10.85
CA GLN A 142 4.61 -3.44 10.69
C GLN A 142 4.58 -3.91 9.22
N ALA A 143 3.42 -3.77 8.55
CA ALA A 143 3.29 -4.07 7.13
C ALA A 143 4.24 -3.23 6.26
N CYS A 144 4.50 -1.96 6.59
CA CYS A 144 5.53 -1.16 5.91
C CYS A 144 6.93 -1.78 6.02
N GLY A 145 7.30 -2.27 7.20
CA GLY A 145 8.58 -2.94 7.42
C GLY A 145 8.73 -4.20 6.57
N PHE A 146 7.69 -5.04 6.54
CA PHE A 146 7.64 -6.21 5.66
C PHE A 146 7.72 -5.82 4.18
N CYS A 147 6.98 -4.78 3.76
CA CYS A 147 7.03 -4.26 2.40
C CYS A 147 8.44 -3.85 1.99
N GLY A 148 9.11 -3.02 2.80
CA GLY A 148 10.49 -2.59 2.54
C GLY A 148 11.46 -3.75 2.46
N ARG A 149 11.36 -4.72 3.37
CA ARG A 149 12.20 -5.93 3.37
C ARG A 149 12.00 -6.76 2.10
N HIS A 150 10.75 -7.05 1.73
CA HIS A 150 10.46 -7.82 0.53
C HIS A 150 10.92 -7.09 -0.74
N PHE A 151 10.69 -5.77 -0.81
CA PHE A 151 11.07 -4.98 -1.97
C PHE A 151 12.59 -4.97 -2.16
N LEU A 152 13.34 -4.74 -1.09
CA LEU A 152 14.81 -4.79 -1.10
C LEU A 152 15.32 -6.16 -1.50
N ASN A 153 14.82 -7.23 -0.88
CA ASN A 153 15.29 -8.58 -1.13
C ASN A 153 15.02 -9.05 -2.57
N THR A 154 13.92 -8.60 -3.19
CA THR A 154 13.56 -9.01 -4.57
C THR A 154 14.21 -8.12 -5.63
N THR A 155 14.35 -6.82 -5.39
CA THR A 155 14.81 -5.86 -6.42
C THR A 155 16.27 -5.40 -6.25
N GLY A 156 16.87 -5.60 -5.08
CA GLY A 156 18.16 -5.01 -4.71
C GLY A 156 18.11 -3.49 -4.45
N ARG A 157 16.94 -2.85 -4.55
CA ARG A 157 16.74 -1.40 -4.35
C ARG A 157 15.96 -1.12 -3.08
N SER A 158 16.30 -0.05 -2.37
CA SER A 158 15.54 0.40 -1.20
C SER A 158 14.40 1.34 -1.59
N LEU A 159 13.30 1.30 -0.83
CA LEU A 159 12.26 2.33 -0.91
C LEU A 159 12.78 3.64 -0.30
N GLY A 160 12.38 4.77 -0.86
CA GLY A 160 12.87 6.09 -0.46
C GLY A 160 12.59 6.42 1.01
N ARG A 161 11.42 6.07 1.53
CA ARG A 161 11.07 6.29 2.94
C ARG A 161 10.02 5.33 3.46
N ILE A 162 10.16 4.95 4.74
CA ILE A 162 9.12 4.28 5.53
C ILE A 162 8.83 5.12 6.77
N THR A 163 7.55 5.30 7.10
CA THR A 163 7.10 5.91 8.36
C THR A 163 6.12 4.97 9.05
N GLY A 164 6.51 4.44 10.21
CA GLY A 164 5.62 3.71 11.11
C GLY A 164 5.11 4.63 12.21
N THR A 165 3.81 4.65 12.44
CA THR A 165 3.15 5.37 13.53
C THR A 165 2.49 4.36 14.47
N VAL A 166 2.59 4.61 15.77
CA VAL A 166 2.01 3.75 16.83
C VAL A 166 0.64 4.24 17.25
#